data_AF-A0A7H8SF07-F1
#
_entry.id   AF-A0A7H8SF07-F1
#
_cell.length_a   1.000
_cell.length_b   1.000
_cell.length_c   1.000
_cell.angle_alpha   90.00
_cell.angle_beta   90.00
_cell.angle_gamma   90.00
#
_symmetry.space_group_name_H-M   'P 1'
#
loop_
_entity.id
_entity.type
_entity.pdbx_description
1 polymer ?
#
loop_
_entity_poly.entity_id
_entity_poly.type
_entity_poly.pdbx_seq_one_letter_code
_entity_poly.pdbx_strand_id
1 'polypeptide(L)' 'MKLSPRTFGIVYFLLGILFTYVAILSADETIWNFLTLLLAFFATLDFGVSIRMFIIHFKIKKQKKKK' A
#
# COMPACT_ATOMS: atom_id res chain seq x y z
N MET A 1 -1.36 -3.65 -22.83
CA MET A 1 -0.10 -3.36 -22.12
C MET A 1 0.01 -4.31 -20.92
N LYS A 2 1.02 -5.18 -20.87
CA LYS A 2 1.26 -6.07 -19.72
C LYS A 2 1.88 -5.26 -18.58
N LEU A 3 1.07 -4.48 -17.87
CA LEU A 3 1.50 -3.76 -16.68
C LEU A 3 2.07 -4.78 -15.69
N SER A 4 3.37 -4.71 -15.44
CA SER A 4 4.07 -5.71 -14.64
C SER A 4 3.48 -5.71 -13.23
N PRO A 5 3.13 -6.89 -12.66
CA PRO A 5 2.66 -7.00 -11.28
C PRO A 5 3.60 -6.34 -10.26
N ARG A 6 4.88 -6.16 -10.61
CA ARG A 6 5.85 -5.45 -9.77
C ARG A 6 5.61 -3.94 -9.70
N THR A 7 5.20 -3.32 -10.81
CA THR A 7 4.98 -1.87 -10.88
C THR A 7 3.73 -1.50 -10.08
N PHE A 8 2.67 -2.29 -10.17
CA PHE A 8 1.46 -2.08 -9.39
C PHE A 8 1.72 -2.13 -7.88
N GLY A 9 2.56 -3.05 -7.39
CA GLY A 9 2.85 -3.14 -5.95
C GLY A 9 3.52 -1.89 -5.38
N ILE A 10 4.41 -1.27 -6.15
CA ILE A 10 5.06 -0.01 -5.77
C ILE A 10 4.08 1.15 -5.82
N VAL A 11 3.21 1.18 -6.84
CA VAL A 11 2.17 2.22 -6.96
C VAL A 11 1.20 2.16 -5.77
N TYR A 12 0.71 0.97 -5.41
CA TYR A 12 -0.17 0.81 -4.25
C TYR A 12 0.54 1.18 -2.94
N PHE A 13 1.83 0.87 -2.79
CA PHE A 13 2.59 1.30 -1.62
C PHE A 13 2.68 2.84 -1.50
N LEU A 14 3.03 3.51 -2.61
CA LEU A 14 3.10 4.97 -2.65
C LEU A 14 1.74 5.62 -2.44
N LEU A 15 0.68 5.01 -2.99
CA LEU A 15 -0.69 5.47 -2.81
C LEU A 15 -1.14 5.35 -1.34
N GLY A 16 -0.80 4.25 -0.66
CA GLY A 16 -1.06 4.08 0.78
C GLY A 16 -0.34 5.13 1.64
N ILE A 17 0.91 5.49 1.31
CA ILE A 17 1.63 6.60 1.97
C ILE A 17 0.90 7.92 1.74
N LEU A 18 0.46 8.18 0.50
CA LEU A 18 -0.27 9.40 0.16
C LEU A 18 -1.59 9.51 0.94
N PHE A 19 -2.38 8.43 0.99
CA PHE A 19 -3.62 8.41 1.77
C PHE A 19 -3.36 8.61 3.26
N THR A 20 -2.29 8.04 3.80
CA THR A 20 -1.90 8.25 5.21
C THR A 20 -1.54 9.72 5.46
N TYR A 21 -0.80 10.34 4.55
CA TYR A 21 -0.44 11.76 4.65
C TYR A 21 -1.67 12.66 4.63
N VAL A 22 -2.61 12.41 3.70
CA VAL A 22 -3.87 13.17 3.61
C VAL A 22 -4.77 12.92 4.84
N ALA A 23 -4.76 11.69 5.39
CA ALA A 23 -5.50 11.38 6.62
C ALA A 23 -4.98 12.19 7.81
N ILE A 24 -3.66 12.32 7.95
CA ILE A 24 -3.03 13.13 9.01
C ILE A 24 -3.39 14.61 8.84
N LEU A 25 -3.36 15.13 7.61
CA LEU A 25 -3.77 16.50 7.34
C LEU A 25 -5.26 16.76 7.60
N SER A 26 -6.09 15.73 7.45
CA SER A 26 -7.54 15.80 7.74
C SER A 26 -7.86 15.59 9.22
N ALA A 27 -6.89 15.11 10.01
CA ALA A 27 -7.01 14.96 11.45
C ALA A 27 -6.71 16.30 12.12
N ASP A 28 -7.72 17.18 12.12
CA ASP A 28 -7.61 18.54 12.65
C ASP A 28 -7.51 18.52 14.18
N GLU A 29 -8.62 18.26 14.88
CA GLU A 29 -8.65 18.17 16.35
C GLU A 29 -8.62 16.73 16.86
N THR A 30 -9.09 15.76 16.07
CA THR A 30 -9.18 14.36 16.50
C THR A 30 -9.09 13.40 15.31
N ILE A 31 -8.42 12.26 15.54
CA ILE A 31 -8.25 11.18 14.56
C ILE A 31 -9.57 10.43 14.28
N TRP A 32 -10.55 10.56 15.19
CA TRP A 32 -11.88 9.94 15.10
C TRP A 32 -12.81 10.55 14.06
N ASN A 33 -12.34 11.56 13.33
CA ASN A 33 -13.14 12.16 12.27
C ASN A 33 -13.43 11.13 11.17
N PHE A 34 -14.67 11.07 10.68
CA PHE A 34 -15.10 10.03 9.73
C PHE A 34 -14.22 9.99 8.47
N LEU A 35 -13.84 11.16 7.96
CA LEU A 35 -12.99 11.30 6.78
C LEU A 35 -11.59 10.71 7.01
N THR A 36 -10.98 11.00 8.17
CA THR A 36 -9.69 10.46 8.60
C THR A 36 -9.73 8.93 8.70
N LEU A 37 -10.79 8.39 9.30
CA LEU A 37 -10.96 6.94 9.45
C LEU A 37 -11.14 6.25 8.10
N LEU A 38 -11.89 6.87 7.17
CA LEU A 38 -12.09 6.37 5.81
C LEU A 38 -10.78 6.38 5.02
N LEU A 39 -10.00 7.45 5.09
CA LEU A 39 -8.68 7.54 4.45
C LEU A 39 -7.70 6.53 5.03
N ALA A 40 -7.69 6.33 6.34
CA ALA A 40 -6.86 5.32 7.00
C ALA A 40 -7.27 3.88 6.60
N PHE A 41 -8.57 3.64 6.42
CA PHE A 41 -9.08 2.37 5.92
C PHE A 41 -8.59 2.08 4.50
N PHE A 42 -8.69 3.06 3.59
CA PHE A 42 -8.15 2.90 2.23
C PHE A 42 -6.63 2.68 2.24
N ALA A 43 -5.89 3.48 3.01
CA ALA A 43 -4.45 3.30 3.16
C ALA A 43 -4.09 1.87 3.63
N THR A 44 -4.88 1.30 4.55
CA THR A 44 -4.67 -0.08 5.03
C THR A 44 -4.85 -1.12 3.93
N LEU A 45 -5.86 -0.96 3.07
CA LEU A 45 -6.07 -1.85 1.92
C LEU A 45 -4.90 -1.76 0.93
N ASP A 46 -4.46 -0.54 0.61
CA ASP A 46 -3.33 -0.29 -0.29
C ASP A 46 -2.02 -0.90 0.25
N PHE A 47 -1.75 -0.73 1.55
CA PHE A 47 -0.61 -1.38 2.20
C PHE A 47 -0.71 -2.90 2.17
N GLY A 48 -1.88 -3.48 2.45
CA GLY A 48 -2.09 -4.93 2.39
C GLY A 48 -1.79 -5.52 1.01
N VAL A 49 -2.26 -4.86 -0.05
CA VAL A 49 -1.99 -5.26 -1.45
C VAL A 49 -0.49 -5.13 -1.76
N SER A 50 0.14 -4.02 -1.36
CA SER A 50 1.56 -3.79 -1.60
C SER A 50 2.44 -4.85 -0.91
N ILE A 51 2.16 -5.18 0.36
CA ILE A 51 2.87 -6.19 1.15
C ILE A 51 2.75 -7.56 0.46
N ARG A 52 1.54 -7.93 0.04
CA ARG A 52 1.32 -9.19 -0.69
C ARG A 52 2.18 -9.26 -1.96
N MET A 53 2.27 -8.16 -2.71
CA MET A 53 3.11 -8.08 -3.91
C MET A 53 4.62 -8.16 -3.60
N PHE A 54 5.09 -7.53 -2.52
CA PHE A 54 6.46 -7.66 -2.05
C PHE A 54 6.79 -9.11 -1.66
N ILE A 55 5.90 -9.78 -0.90
CA ILE A 55 6.09 -11.19 -0.51
C ILE A 55 6.21 -12.09 -1.75
N ILE A 56 5.36 -11.90 -2.75
CA ILE A 56 5.43 -12.64 -4.02
C ILE A 56 6.77 -12.40 -4.71
N HIS A 57 7.24 -11.14 -4.74
CA HIS A 57 8.54 -10.80 -5.32
C HIS A 57 9.69 -11.53 -4.61
N PHE A 58 9.73 -11.51 -3.27
CA PHE A 58 10.75 -12.21 -2.49
C PHE A 58 10.69 -13.73 -2.69
N LYS A 59 9.48 -14.31 -2.76
CA LYS A 59 9.28 -15.75 -2.99
C LYS A 59 9.81 -16.17 -4.37
N ILE A 60 9.51 -15.40 -5.42
CA ILE A 60 10.02 -15.65 -6.78
C ILE A 60 11.55 -15.52 -6.83
N LYS A 61 12.11 -14.49 -6.17
CA LYS A 61 13.57 -14.28 -6.10
C LYS A 61 14.29 -15.43 -5.39
N LYS A 62 13.69 -15.97 -4.32
CA LYS A 62 14.22 -17.13 -3.58
C LYS A 62 14.18 -18.42 -4.40
N GLN A 63 13.14 -18.63 -5.22
CA GLN A 63 13.07 -19.80 -6.10
C GLN A 63 14.04 -19.70 -7.28
N LYS A 64 14.25 -18.52 -7.86
CA LYS A 64 15.26 -18.32 -8.92
C LYS A 64 16.70 -18.51 -8.45
N LYS A 65 17.01 -18.32 -7.16
CA LYS A 65 18.35 -18.58 -6.60
C LYS A 65 18.61 -20.06 -6.27
N LYS A 66 17.58 -20.91 -6.25
CA LYS A 66 17.67 -22.34 -5.95
C LYS A 66 17.73 -23.22 -7.22
N LYS A 67 17.63 -22.63 -8.40
CA LYS A 67 17.74 -23.28 -9.70
C LYS A 67 19.03 -22.81 -10.36
#